data_AF-A0A5S9F601-F1
#
_entry.id   AF-A0A5S9F601-F1
#
_cell.length_a   1.000
_cell.length_b   1.000
_cell.length_c   1.000
_cell.angle_alpha   90.00
_cell.angle_beta   90.00
_cell.angle_gamma   90.00
#
_symmetry.space_group_name_H-M   'P 1'
#
loop_
_entity.id
_entity.type
_entity.pdbx_description
1 polymer ?
#
loop_
_entity_poly.entity_id
_entity_poly.type
_entity_poly.pdbx_seq_one_letter_code
_entity_poly.pdbx_strand_id
1 'polypeptide(L)'
;MYKIFILLIFLLVSSLAQGTGKYHFPLYKKMVFTIKSSDIGTFISENLPQNNASDSHFEVYCNGNWEMTVLMQEKNLTLLACCLSDHHIRFVIDGQNNSLGKKLMAVTAEKFYLLVNDTGKVIKIYIDPKWSSHQKNFCKLLVCYWQLILSGKSFTTKEWSTIEQCIYGKYKGRYIATEKTTDIHINKMWSLQESRKVQQNHFIAKYKADISAVWLKSQKRMQQLKGNITKSSFLSGKKTSQAVSKFQFNYTETIQVPTEKIRLLISKMNMLRRKVRDASLLKSVSIREQQQIILGKDTLQTISQKILLFQNDIKKLNRLRQKIHALLNLSSETVEVLSKKFLYKPINDDVFQLMISIFMEVGSLETQKAIAKVLEIQTTNLKHLRFILPAFVYLKKPNTIIFETLQICHKKIEDQNTKYMTILAIGNIGQTAKPNLQKKIVEYLSKNLQHAVDLKEKSIFILALGNVGTTAILPHITFFLAPETNRVLHTNALWALRFVPGEKINKLLIQLLQKSEESIQLTILETFAYRHLNEDLLTLHTNIYTKTLSDHIKAQALRNLSHYLQNERVQKFFVWVSAHESKPELQKFATHVLEELILSRK
;
A
#
# COMPACT_ATOMS: atom_id res chain seq x y z
N MET A 1 64.10 -7.15 17.38
CA MET A 1 63.36 -7.88 16.33
C MET A 1 62.31 -8.85 16.86
N TYR A 2 62.63 -9.75 17.81
CA TYR A 2 61.66 -10.76 18.31
C TYR A 2 60.37 -10.17 18.92
N LYS A 3 60.45 -9.09 19.71
CA LYS A 3 59.27 -8.38 20.24
C LYS A 3 58.40 -7.72 19.16
N ILE A 4 59.02 -7.23 18.07
CA ILE A 4 58.30 -6.63 16.92
C ILE A 4 57.60 -7.73 16.10
N PHE A 5 58.24 -8.89 15.95
CA PHE A 5 57.65 -10.05 15.27
C PHE A 5 56.46 -10.62 16.05
N ILE A 6 56.57 -10.73 17.39
CA ILE A 6 55.44 -11.13 18.25
C ILE A 6 54.31 -10.09 18.19
N LEU A 7 54.62 -8.79 18.20
CA LEU A 7 53.60 -7.73 18.08
C LEU A 7 52.90 -7.75 16.71
N LEU A 8 53.63 -8.02 15.62
CA LEU A 8 53.09 -8.18 14.27
C LEU A 8 52.21 -9.42 14.15
N ILE A 9 52.62 -10.56 14.72
CA ILE A 9 51.77 -11.76 14.81
C ILE A 9 50.54 -11.47 15.66
N PHE A 10 50.66 -10.76 16.78
CA PHE A 10 49.53 -10.41 17.63
C PHE A 10 48.57 -9.43 16.94
N LEU A 11 49.07 -8.49 16.13
CA LEU A 11 48.27 -7.57 15.31
C LEU A 11 47.63 -8.26 14.09
N LEU A 12 48.31 -9.22 13.47
CA LEU A 12 47.75 -10.07 12.41
C LEU A 12 46.69 -11.02 12.96
N VAL A 13 46.93 -11.65 14.11
CA VAL A 13 45.99 -12.56 14.78
C VAL A 13 44.79 -11.79 15.35
N SER A 14 45.00 -10.60 15.93
CA SER A 14 43.90 -9.77 16.43
C SER A 14 43.05 -9.13 15.32
N SER A 15 43.65 -8.78 14.16
CA SER A 15 42.87 -8.33 12.99
C SER A 15 42.15 -9.48 12.27
N LEU A 16 42.69 -10.70 12.31
CA LEU A 16 42.00 -11.91 11.84
C LEU A 16 40.89 -12.38 12.81
N ALA A 17 41.01 -12.07 14.10
CA ALA A 17 40.06 -12.47 15.15
C ALA A 17 38.84 -11.55 15.28
N GLN A 18 38.85 -10.35 14.69
CA GLN A 18 37.65 -9.51 14.67
C GLN A 18 36.63 -10.11 13.70
N GLY A 19 35.55 -10.64 14.28
CA GLY A 19 34.39 -11.14 13.54
C GLY A 19 33.88 -10.07 12.59
N THR A 20 34.19 -10.20 11.32
CA THR A 20 33.64 -9.36 10.27
C THR A 20 32.14 -9.62 10.25
N GLY A 21 31.30 -8.58 10.39
CA GLY A 21 29.84 -8.67 10.20
C GLY A 21 29.47 -8.88 8.74
N LYS A 22 30.13 -9.83 8.09
CA LYS A 22 30.03 -10.23 6.69
C LYS A 22 30.08 -11.76 6.62
N TYR A 23 29.33 -12.32 5.68
CA TYR A 23 29.33 -13.74 5.38
C TYR A 23 30.62 -14.14 4.67
N HIS A 24 31.16 -15.30 5.05
CA HIS A 24 32.12 -16.01 4.21
C HIS A 24 31.40 -17.11 3.43
N PHE A 25 31.22 -16.91 2.13
CA PHE A 25 30.69 -17.94 1.24
C PHE A 25 31.87 -18.66 0.56
N PRO A 26 32.20 -19.91 0.93
CA PRO A 26 33.33 -20.60 0.35
C PRO A 26 33.04 -21.00 -1.11
N LEU A 27 33.81 -20.44 -2.05
CA LEU A 27 33.63 -20.66 -3.49
C LEU A 27 33.66 -22.16 -3.85
N TYR A 28 32.77 -22.58 -4.73
CA TYR A 28 32.61 -23.96 -5.20
C TYR A 28 32.30 -24.99 -4.11
N LYS A 29 31.81 -24.52 -2.95
CA LYS A 29 31.26 -25.41 -1.93
C LYS A 29 29.75 -25.31 -1.87
N LYS A 30 29.13 -26.42 -1.45
CA LYS A 30 27.71 -26.55 -1.17
C LYS A 30 27.54 -26.58 0.34
N MET A 31 26.87 -25.57 0.88
CA MET A 31 26.46 -25.55 2.28
C MET A 31 25.08 -26.20 2.40
N VAL A 32 24.92 -27.10 3.37
CA VAL A 32 23.68 -27.84 3.60
C VAL A 32 23.12 -27.49 4.97
N PHE A 33 21.82 -27.17 5.00
CA PHE A 33 21.08 -26.89 6.23
C PHE A 33 19.87 -27.81 6.31
N THR A 34 19.65 -28.48 7.43
CA THR A 34 18.33 -29.06 7.69
C THR A 34 17.31 -27.93 7.87
N ILE A 35 16.17 -28.01 7.19
CA ILE A 35 15.07 -27.06 7.33
C ILE A 35 13.84 -27.76 7.89
N LYS A 36 13.21 -27.13 8.88
CA LYS A 36 11.85 -27.44 9.33
C LYS A 36 11.05 -26.15 9.28
N SER A 37 9.91 -26.14 8.59
CA SER A 37 8.97 -25.01 8.64
C SER A 37 7.53 -25.47 8.69
N SER A 38 6.70 -24.69 9.37
CA SER A 38 5.25 -24.85 9.46
C SER A 38 4.58 -23.49 9.27
N ASP A 39 3.76 -23.35 8.25
CA ASP A 39 2.94 -22.17 7.99
C ASP A 39 1.48 -22.51 8.24
N ILE A 40 0.92 -21.96 9.30
CA ILE A 40 -0.47 -22.21 9.70
C ILE A 40 -1.24 -20.92 9.52
N GLY A 41 -2.34 -20.93 8.76
CA GLY A 41 -3.17 -19.77 8.59
C GLY A 41 -4.65 -20.05 8.70
N THR A 42 -5.34 -19.14 9.38
CA THR A 42 -6.78 -19.12 9.56
C THR A 42 -7.37 -17.88 8.90
N PHE A 43 -8.39 -18.09 8.07
CA PHE A 43 -9.29 -17.03 7.64
C PHE A 43 -10.48 -17.01 8.58
N ILE A 44 -10.65 -15.88 9.29
CA ILE A 44 -11.69 -15.71 10.30
C ILE A 44 -12.95 -15.25 9.57
N SER A 45 -13.92 -16.17 9.45
CA SER A 45 -15.17 -15.96 8.74
C SER A 45 -16.19 -15.17 9.56
N GLU A 46 -16.04 -15.07 10.89
CA GLU A 46 -16.97 -14.35 11.77
C GLU A 46 -17.18 -12.87 11.38
N ASN A 47 -16.21 -12.29 10.68
CA ASN A 47 -16.27 -10.91 10.17
C ASN A 47 -16.59 -10.83 8.67
N LEU A 48 -16.71 -11.97 7.99
CA LEU A 48 -17.24 -12.07 6.64
C LEU A 48 -18.73 -12.42 6.74
N PRO A 49 -19.58 -11.76 5.95
CA PRO A 49 -21.00 -11.86 6.15
C PRO A 49 -21.54 -13.29 5.95
N GLN A 50 -22.06 -13.87 7.03
CA GLN A 50 -22.51 -15.26 7.13
C GLN A 50 -23.51 -15.68 6.04
N ASN A 51 -23.16 -16.78 5.36
CA ASN A 51 -23.92 -18.03 5.29
C ASN A 51 -22.90 -19.17 5.02
N ASN A 52 -22.70 -20.05 6.00
CA ASN A 52 -21.95 -21.32 5.91
C ASN A 52 -20.45 -21.28 5.58
N ALA A 53 -19.74 -20.16 5.76
CA ALA A 53 -18.28 -20.18 5.63
C ALA A 53 -17.68 -20.68 6.94
N SER A 54 -17.36 -21.97 7.03
CA SER A 54 -16.41 -22.46 8.04
C SER A 54 -15.10 -21.68 7.90
N ASP A 55 -14.47 -21.35 9.04
CA ASP A 55 -13.11 -20.83 9.01
C ASP A 55 -12.26 -21.74 8.14
N SER A 56 -11.65 -21.18 7.09
CA SER A 56 -10.75 -21.96 6.25
C SER A 56 -9.38 -21.93 6.91
N HIS A 57 -8.88 -23.13 7.16
CA HIS A 57 -7.60 -23.37 7.79
C HIS A 57 -6.66 -23.98 6.77
N PHE A 58 -5.46 -23.43 6.64
CA PHE A 58 -4.43 -24.03 5.82
C PHE A 58 -3.15 -24.25 6.62
N GLU A 59 -2.46 -25.34 6.30
CA GLU A 59 -1.18 -25.68 6.90
C GLU A 59 -0.18 -26.09 5.81
N VAL A 60 1.03 -25.55 5.88
CA VAL A 60 2.15 -25.95 5.02
C VAL A 60 3.27 -26.44 5.90
N TYR A 61 3.64 -27.71 5.76
CA TYR A 61 4.81 -28.28 6.43
C TYR A 61 5.88 -28.53 5.41
N CYS A 62 7.10 -28.15 5.74
CA CYS A 62 8.30 -28.42 4.95
C CYS A 62 9.37 -28.99 5.88
N ASN A 63 9.90 -30.15 5.52
CA ASN A 63 11.09 -30.72 6.16
C ASN A 63 12.05 -31.18 5.06
N GLY A 64 13.36 -31.01 5.23
CA GLY A 64 14.35 -31.50 4.26
C GLY A 64 15.70 -30.80 4.39
N ASN A 65 16.46 -30.80 3.31
CA ASN A 65 17.80 -30.21 3.21
C ASN A 65 17.79 -28.98 2.30
N TRP A 66 17.98 -27.81 2.87
CA TRP A 66 18.22 -26.57 2.13
C TRP A 66 19.68 -26.50 1.69
N GLU A 67 19.91 -26.62 0.39
CA GLU A 67 21.25 -26.61 -0.19
C GLU A 67 21.56 -25.28 -0.86
N MET A 68 22.73 -24.72 -0.59
CA MET A 68 23.24 -23.52 -1.27
C MET A 68 24.64 -23.77 -1.82
N THR A 69 24.76 -23.79 -3.15
CA THR A 69 26.05 -23.92 -3.84
C THR A 69 26.58 -22.55 -4.26
N VAL A 70 27.80 -22.22 -3.83
CA VAL A 70 28.46 -20.96 -4.16
C VAL A 70 29.08 -21.06 -5.56
N LEU A 71 28.48 -20.38 -6.54
CA LEU A 71 28.88 -20.48 -7.94
C LEU A 71 29.99 -19.50 -8.31
N MET A 72 29.89 -18.26 -7.82
CA MET A 72 30.75 -17.16 -8.23
C MET A 72 30.75 -16.08 -7.16
N GLN A 73 31.87 -15.37 -7.03
CA GLN A 73 32.03 -14.20 -6.18
C GLN A 73 32.68 -13.08 -6.97
N GLU A 74 32.01 -11.92 -7.00
CA GLU A 74 32.51 -10.71 -7.66
C GLU A 74 32.41 -9.55 -6.67
N LYS A 75 33.55 -9.01 -6.25
CA LYS A 75 33.63 -7.93 -5.25
C LYS A 75 32.88 -8.30 -3.96
N ASN A 76 31.71 -7.71 -3.74
CA ASN A 76 30.83 -7.91 -2.59
C ASN A 76 29.56 -8.67 -2.95
N LEU A 77 29.47 -9.29 -4.12
CA LEU A 77 28.34 -10.07 -4.58
C LEU A 77 28.70 -11.55 -4.69
N THR A 78 27.80 -12.40 -4.25
CA THR A 78 27.90 -13.85 -4.36
C THR A 78 26.67 -14.39 -5.08
N LEU A 79 26.91 -15.24 -6.08
CA LEU A 79 25.87 -15.97 -6.78
C LEU A 79 25.72 -17.36 -6.17
N LEU A 80 24.52 -17.68 -5.70
CA LEU A 80 24.17 -18.96 -5.08
C LEU A 80 23.17 -19.72 -5.95
N ALA A 81 23.38 -21.03 -6.13
CA ALA A 81 22.35 -21.95 -6.60
C ALA A 81 21.70 -22.64 -5.40
N CYS A 82 20.39 -22.49 -5.26
CA CYS A 82 19.62 -22.98 -4.12
C CYS A 82 18.62 -24.05 -4.55
N CYS A 83 18.43 -25.09 -3.75
CA CYS A 83 17.28 -25.99 -3.87
C CYS A 83 16.96 -26.60 -2.50
N LEU A 84 15.89 -27.38 -2.49
CA LEU A 84 15.53 -28.27 -1.40
C LEU A 84 15.76 -29.72 -1.87
N SER A 85 16.51 -30.50 -1.10
CA SER A 85 16.72 -31.94 -1.31
C SER A 85 16.15 -32.74 -0.14
N ASP A 86 15.95 -34.05 -0.34
CA ASP A 86 15.45 -34.99 0.66
C ASP A 86 14.23 -34.48 1.44
N HIS A 87 13.32 -33.81 0.73
CA HIS A 87 12.27 -33.05 1.36
C HIS A 87 10.89 -33.67 1.26
N HIS A 88 10.11 -33.36 2.29
CA HIS A 88 8.70 -33.66 2.36
C HIS A 88 7.93 -32.35 2.56
N ILE A 89 7.05 -32.04 1.60
CA ILE A 89 6.17 -30.87 1.67
C ILE A 89 4.73 -31.35 1.74
N ARG A 90 4.05 -31.03 2.86
CA ARG A 90 2.63 -31.31 3.06
C ARG A 90 1.86 -30.00 3.00
N PHE A 91 0.84 -29.93 2.16
CA PHE A 91 -0.09 -28.81 2.09
C PHE A 91 -1.47 -29.32 2.48
N VAL A 92 -2.02 -28.83 3.59
CA VAL A 92 -3.31 -29.23 4.14
C VAL A 92 -4.26 -28.05 4.06
N ILE A 93 -5.48 -28.27 3.60
CA ILE A 93 -6.57 -27.31 3.69
C ILE A 93 -7.72 -28.01 4.42
N ASP A 94 -8.21 -27.42 5.51
CA ASP A 94 -9.33 -27.92 6.30
C ASP A 94 -9.16 -29.41 6.69
N GLY A 95 -7.94 -29.76 7.13
CA GLY A 95 -7.56 -31.12 7.52
C GLY A 95 -7.26 -32.09 6.36
N GLN A 96 -7.50 -31.70 5.10
CA GLN A 96 -7.30 -32.54 3.92
C GLN A 96 -6.01 -32.23 3.17
N ASN A 97 -5.28 -33.27 2.77
CA ASN A 97 -4.10 -33.13 1.92
C ASN A 97 -4.47 -32.59 0.54
N ASN A 98 -3.77 -31.56 0.09
CA ASN A 98 -4.01 -30.89 -1.17
C ASN A 98 -2.87 -31.16 -2.17
N SER A 99 -3.24 -31.36 -3.44
CA SER A 99 -2.32 -31.72 -4.53
C SER A 99 -1.19 -30.71 -4.77
N LEU A 100 -1.36 -29.47 -4.31
CA LEU A 100 -0.32 -28.44 -4.35
C LEU A 100 0.95 -28.87 -3.62
N GLY A 101 0.85 -29.65 -2.53
CA GLY A 101 2.03 -30.18 -1.83
C GLY A 101 2.94 -30.98 -2.74
N LYS A 102 2.37 -31.92 -3.52
CA LYS A 102 3.12 -32.71 -4.52
C LYS A 102 3.73 -31.83 -5.62
N LYS A 103 2.99 -30.82 -6.09
CA LYS A 103 3.49 -29.85 -7.09
C LYS A 103 4.62 -28.97 -6.56
N LEU A 104 4.60 -28.63 -5.27
CA LEU A 104 5.69 -27.91 -4.61
C LEU A 104 6.91 -28.82 -4.48
N MET A 105 6.74 -30.07 -4.05
CA MET A 105 7.84 -31.04 -3.91
C MET A 105 8.64 -31.22 -5.21
N ALA A 106 7.97 -31.41 -6.35
CA ALA A 106 8.64 -31.64 -7.63
C ALA A 106 9.54 -30.46 -8.03
N VAL A 107 9.08 -29.24 -7.76
CA VAL A 107 9.74 -28.02 -8.22
C VAL A 107 10.80 -27.52 -7.23
N THR A 108 10.65 -27.76 -5.92
CA THR A 108 11.67 -27.35 -4.95
C THR A 108 12.96 -28.17 -5.07
N ALA A 109 12.92 -29.33 -5.73
CA ALA A 109 14.11 -30.08 -6.13
C ALA A 109 14.91 -29.39 -7.25
N GLU A 110 14.25 -28.58 -8.08
CA GLU A 110 14.92 -27.79 -9.12
C GLU A 110 15.67 -26.60 -8.51
N LYS A 111 16.79 -26.23 -9.13
CA LYS A 111 17.65 -25.14 -8.66
C LYS A 111 17.08 -23.78 -9.10
N PHE A 112 17.00 -22.84 -8.17
CA PHE A 112 16.83 -21.41 -8.45
C PHE A 112 18.08 -20.66 -7.96
N TYR A 113 18.23 -19.39 -8.32
CA TYR A 113 19.47 -18.67 -8.06
C TYR A 113 19.24 -17.39 -7.27
N LEU A 114 20.19 -17.07 -6.39
CA LEU A 114 20.19 -15.85 -5.59
C LEU A 114 21.46 -15.07 -5.86
N LEU A 115 21.32 -13.76 -6.04
CA LEU A 115 22.43 -12.83 -5.96
C LEU A 115 22.37 -12.16 -4.60
N VAL A 116 23.33 -12.45 -3.73
CA VAL A 116 23.42 -11.90 -2.37
C VAL A 116 24.65 -11.02 -2.25
N ASN A 117 24.61 -10.01 -1.38
CA ASN A 117 25.83 -9.28 -1.04
C ASN A 117 26.60 -9.93 0.12
N ASP A 118 27.77 -9.41 0.45
CA ASP A 118 28.63 -9.84 1.56
C ASP A 118 27.98 -9.71 2.96
N THR A 119 26.94 -8.89 3.12
CA THR A 119 26.14 -8.82 4.36
C THR A 119 25.02 -9.87 4.44
N GLY A 120 24.79 -10.65 3.39
CA GLY A 120 23.69 -11.63 3.31
C GLY A 120 22.37 -11.07 2.76
N LYS A 121 22.34 -9.81 2.31
CA LYS A 121 21.16 -9.19 1.69
C LYS A 121 20.95 -9.77 0.30
N VAL A 122 19.75 -10.29 0.03
CA VAL A 122 19.36 -10.74 -1.30
C VAL A 122 19.08 -9.52 -2.18
N ILE A 123 19.84 -9.40 -3.27
CA ILE A 123 19.72 -8.34 -4.27
C ILE A 123 18.75 -8.79 -5.37
N LYS A 124 18.88 -10.03 -5.85
CA LYS A 124 18.04 -10.60 -6.91
C LYS A 124 17.76 -12.08 -6.68
N ILE A 125 16.63 -12.53 -7.22
CA ILE A 125 16.26 -13.94 -7.31
C ILE A 125 15.96 -14.29 -8.77
N TYR A 126 16.45 -15.44 -9.23
CA TYR A 126 16.19 -15.96 -10.58
C TYR A 126 15.47 -17.29 -10.44
N ILE A 127 14.20 -17.32 -10.85
CA ILE A 127 13.33 -18.51 -10.82
C ILE A 127 12.84 -18.78 -12.24
N ASP A 128 12.74 -20.05 -12.62
CA ASP A 128 12.22 -20.44 -13.94
C ASP A 128 10.83 -19.83 -14.18
N PRO A 129 10.62 -19.12 -15.30
CA PRO A 129 9.31 -18.55 -15.62
C PRO A 129 8.21 -19.59 -15.75
N LYS A 130 8.54 -20.86 -16.05
CA LYS A 130 7.59 -21.99 -16.12
C LYS A 130 6.97 -22.35 -14.77
N TRP A 131 7.62 -22.00 -13.66
CA TRP A 131 7.07 -22.27 -12.33
C TRP A 131 5.79 -21.46 -12.12
N SER A 132 4.78 -22.08 -11.51
CA SER A 132 3.56 -21.42 -11.10
C SER A 132 3.81 -20.32 -10.05
N SER A 133 2.86 -19.40 -9.91
CA SER A 133 2.93 -18.34 -8.89
C SER A 133 3.08 -18.90 -7.47
N HIS A 134 2.43 -20.03 -7.16
CA HIS A 134 2.54 -20.70 -5.86
C HIS A 134 3.95 -21.22 -5.59
N GLN A 135 4.57 -21.90 -6.56
CA GLN A 135 5.95 -22.40 -6.47
C GLN A 135 6.95 -21.26 -6.30
N LYS A 136 6.84 -20.21 -7.14
CA LYS A 136 7.68 -19.01 -7.03
C LYS A 136 7.57 -18.36 -5.65
N ASN A 137 6.35 -18.22 -5.13
CA ASN A 137 6.10 -17.61 -3.82
C ASN A 137 6.62 -18.47 -2.67
N PHE A 138 6.51 -19.79 -2.76
CA PHE A 138 7.05 -20.70 -1.76
C PHE A 138 8.59 -20.60 -1.68
N CYS A 139 9.30 -20.59 -2.81
CA CYS A 139 10.75 -20.41 -2.79
C CYS A 139 11.15 -19.02 -2.28
N LYS A 140 10.46 -17.96 -2.67
CA LYS A 140 10.69 -16.61 -2.11
C LYS A 140 10.42 -16.57 -0.59
N LEU A 141 9.49 -17.37 -0.09
CA LEU A 141 9.20 -17.50 1.34
C LEU A 141 10.35 -18.17 2.09
N LEU A 142 10.90 -19.27 1.56
CA LEU A 142 12.09 -19.91 2.14
C LEU A 142 13.30 -18.96 2.16
N VAL A 143 13.50 -18.18 1.09
CA VAL A 143 14.54 -17.14 1.04
C VAL A 143 14.29 -16.05 2.08
N CYS A 144 13.03 -15.65 2.27
CA CYS A 144 12.63 -14.70 3.31
C CYS A 144 12.94 -15.22 4.72
N TYR A 145 12.74 -16.51 4.98
CA TYR A 145 13.09 -17.15 6.26
C TYR A 145 14.59 -17.21 6.48
N TRP A 146 15.36 -17.56 5.44
CA TRP A 146 16.81 -17.68 5.51
C TRP A 146 17.53 -16.33 5.64
N GLN A 147 17.00 -15.24 5.06
CA GLN A 147 17.71 -13.97 4.99
C GLN A 147 17.94 -13.32 6.36
N LEU A 148 19.21 -13.26 6.75
CA LEU A 148 19.73 -12.50 7.88
C LEU A 148 20.78 -11.52 7.35
N ILE A 149 20.62 -10.22 7.64
CA ILE A 149 21.56 -9.18 7.17
C ILE A 149 22.46 -8.76 8.32
N LEU A 150 23.75 -9.04 8.19
CA LEU A 150 24.78 -8.63 9.15
C LEU A 150 25.09 -7.13 9.01
N SER A 151 25.71 -6.55 10.05
CA SER A 151 25.97 -5.10 10.12
C SER A 151 26.93 -4.57 9.03
N GLY A 152 27.69 -5.43 8.36
CA GLY A 152 28.76 -5.06 7.43
C GLY A 152 30.02 -4.53 8.11
N LYS A 153 29.95 -4.25 9.42
CA LYS A 153 31.04 -3.78 10.29
C LYS A 153 31.40 -4.87 11.31
N SER A 154 32.36 -4.64 12.21
CA SER A 154 32.56 -5.57 13.33
C SER A 154 31.31 -5.63 14.22
N PHE A 155 31.12 -6.75 14.91
CA PHE A 155 29.99 -6.96 15.82
C PHE A 155 30.04 -6.11 17.11
N THR A 156 31.01 -5.20 17.23
CA THR A 156 31.02 -4.18 18.28
C THR A 156 29.78 -3.29 18.25
N THR A 157 29.16 -3.14 17.07
CA THR A 157 27.84 -2.53 16.93
C THR A 157 26.77 -3.53 17.37
N LYS A 158 26.29 -3.39 18.61
CA LYS A 158 25.27 -4.27 19.20
C LYS A 158 23.90 -4.16 18.55
N GLU A 159 23.60 -3.05 17.87
CA GLU A 159 22.29 -2.83 17.25
C GLU A 159 22.42 -2.14 15.88
N TRP A 160 21.66 -2.61 14.88
CA TRP A 160 21.52 -1.92 13.60
C TRP A 160 20.12 -2.08 13.03
N SER A 161 19.81 -1.28 12.01
CA SER A 161 18.58 -1.45 11.24
C SER A 161 18.82 -1.26 9.75
N THR A 162 18.02 -1.95 8.93
CA THR A 162 18.11 -1.86 7.46
C THR A 162 16.72 -2.00 6.84
N ILE A 163 16.55 -1.39 5.67
CA ILE A 163 15.37 -1.62 4.83
C ILE A 163 15.57 -2.90 4.02
N GLU A 164 14.63 -3.81 4.21
CA GLU A 164 14.59 -5.13 3.61
C GLU A 164 13.35 -5.31 2.76
N GLN A 165 13.37 -6.36 1.96
CA GLN A 165 12.27 -6.74 1.13
C GLN A 165 12.05 -8.24 1.22
N CYS A 166 10.80 -8.67 1.30
CA CYS A 166 10.41 -10.07 1.25
C CYS A 166 9.11 -10.24 0.47
N ILE A 167 8.53 -11.43 0.51
CA ILE A 167 7.24 -11.70 -0.14
C ILE A 167 6.10 -10.82 0.40
N TYR A 168 6.25 -10.25 1.59
CA TYR A 168 5.22 -9.46 2.26
C TYR A 168 5.30 -7.95 1.98
N GLY A 169 6.40 -7.47 1.41
CA GLY A 169 6.61 -6.03 1.22
C GLY A 169 8.03 -5.58 1.55
N LYS A 170 8.20 -4.26 1.64
CA LYS A 170 9.40 -3.62 2.19
C LYS A 170 9.20 -3.37 3.67
N TYR A 171 10.19 -3.67 4.50
CA TYR A 171 10.10 -3.50 5.95
C TYR A 171 11.42 -3.00 6.54
N LYS A 172 11.37 -2.43 7.74
CA LYS A 172 12.55 -2.09 8.53
C LYS A 172 12.86 -3.26 9.46
N GLY A 173 13.97 -3.94 9.19
CA GLY A 173 14.52 -4.96 10.09
C GLY A 173 15.40 -4.28 11.14
N ARG A 174 15.11 -4.52 12.42
CA ARG A 174 15.94 -4.12 13.56
C ARG A 174 16.66 -5.34 14.09
N TYR A 175 17.97 -5.24 14.27
CA TYR A 175 18.85 -6.33 14.64
C TYR A 175 19.58 -6.01 15.92
N ILE A 176 19.66 -6.98 16.83
CA ILE A 176 20.38 -6.88 18.09
C ILE A 176 21.34 -8.07 18.18
N ALA A 177 22.64 -7.81 18.28
CA ALA A 177 23.68 -8.82 18.44
C ALA A 177 24.16 -8.88 19.90
N THR A 178 24.20 -10.09 20.44
CA THR A 178 24.81 -10.41 21.74
C THR A 178 25.99 -11.34 21.50
N GLU A 179 27.18 -10.84 21.77
CA GLU A 179 28.43 -11.57 21.58
C GLU A 179 28.69 -12.51 22.78
N LYS A 180 29.00 -13.77 22.50
CA LYS A 180 29.52 -14.74 23.49
C LYS A 180 30.95 -15.13 23.13
N THR A 181 31.56 -16.03 23.89
CA THR A 181 32.96 -16.44 23.69
C THR A 181 33.19 -17.01 22.28
N THR A 182 32.37 -17.96 21.84
CA THR A 182 32.56 -18.72 20.58
C THR A 182 31.61 -18.31 19.46
N ASP A 183 30.48 -17.70 19.81
CA ASP A 183 29.40 -17.37 18.88
C ASP A 183 28.81 -15.99 19.12
N ILE A 184 27.88 -15.61 18.23
CA ILE A 184 27.12 -14.37 18.29
C ILE A 184 25.65 -14.72 18.10
N HIS A 185 24.85 -14.32 19.07
CA HIS A 185 23.40 -14.44 19.01
C HIS A 185 22.83 -13.18 18.38
N ILE A 186 22.09 -13.32 17.29
CA ILE A 186 21.50 -12.18 16.56
C ILE A 186 19.98 -12.32 16.59
N ASN A 187 19.29 -11.34 17.14
CA ASN A 187 17.84 -11.24 17.15
C ASN A 187 17.38 -10.19 16.13
N LYS A 188 16.42 -10.54 15.28
CA LYS A 188 15.86 -9.70 14.22
C LYS A 188 14.36 -9.51 14.46
N MET A 189 13.94 -8.25 14.59
CA MET A 189 12.54 -7.83 14.70
C MET A 189 12.13 -7.05 13.45
N TRP A 190 10.92 -7.30 12.92
CA TRP A 190 10.41 -6.59 11.74
C TRP A 190 9.33 -5.59 12.13
N SER A 191 9.42 -4.37 11.58
CA SER A 191 8.30 -3.43 11.50
C SER A 191 8.08 -3.10 10.03
N LEU A 192 6.89 -3.37 9.51
CA LEU A 192 6.57 -2.96 8.14
C LEU A 192 6.49 -1.44 8.07
N GLN A 193 7.12 -0.90 7.05
CA GLN A 193 6.89 0.48 6.69
C GLN A 193 5.53 0.50 5.98
N GLU A 194 4.51 1.07 6.62
CA GLU A 194 3.21 1.24 5.97
C GLU A 194 3.43 1.96 4.63
N SER A 195 3.20 1.24 3.53
CA SER A 195 3.19 1.90 2.24
C SER A 195 1.97 2.81 2.24
N ARG A 196 2.19 4.14 2.36
CA ARG A 196 1.15 5.17 2.42
C ARG A 196 0.05 5.02 1.35
N LYS A 197 0.34 4.36 0.23
CA LYS A 197 -0.62 4.07 -0.85
C LYS A 197 -1.71 3.04 -0.50
N VAL A 198 -1.58 2.25 0.57
CA VAL A 198 -2.57 1.20 0.92
C VAL A 198 -3.68 1.73 1.85
N GLN A 199 -3.52 2.91 2.45
CA GLN A 199 -4.54 3.50 3.34
C GLN A 199 -5.89 3.79 2.65
N GLN A 200 -5.96 3.81 1.32
CA GLN A 200 -7.23 3.98 0.59
C GLN A 200 -8.08 2.71 0.51
N ASN A 201 -7.52 1.54 0.85
CA ASN A 201 -8.29 0.31 0.93
C ASN A 201 -8.44 -0.06 2.40
N HIS A 202 -9.66 -0.39 2.81
CA HIS A 202 -10.00 -0.85 4.17
C HIS A 202 -9.18 -2.08 4.65
N PHE A 203 -8.34 -2.65 3.79
CA PHE A 203 -7.50 -3.81 4.08
C PHE A 203 -6.10 -3.40 4.54
N ILE A 204 -5.78 -3.67 5.81
CA ILE A 204 -4.47 -3.43 6.41
C ILE A 204 -3.85 -4.77 6.80
N ALA A 205 -2.62 -5.05 6.38
CA ALA A 205 -1.89 -6.23 6.85
C ALA A 205 -0.78 -5.80 7.82
N LYS A 206 -0.86 -6.27 9.07
CA LYS A 206 0.18 -6.10 10.09
C LYS A 206 1.04 -7.34 10.16
N TYR A 207 2.34 -7.17 10.40
CA TYR A 207 3.26 -8.28 10.51
C TYR A 207 4.19 -8.05 11.68
N LYS A 208 4.48 -9.15 12.38
CA LYS A 208 5.44 -9.21 13.48
C LYS A 208 6.34 -10.39 13.21
N ALA A 209 7.64 -10.20 13.33
CA ALA A 209 8.61 -11.28 13.23
C ALA A 209 9.56 -11.22 14.40
N ASP A 210 9.87 -12.40 14.93
CA ASP A 210 10.88 -12.62 15.94
C ASP A 210 11.77 -13.77 15.47
N ILE A 211 13.01 -13.44 15.10
CA ILE A 211 13.95 -14.36 14.45
C ILE A 211 15.26 -14.29 15.21
N SER A 212 15.77 -15.45 15.61
CA SER A 212 17.05 -15.61 16.30
C SER A 212 18.02 -16.43 15.45
N ALA A 213 19.28 -16.01 15.41
CA ALA A 213 20.36 -16.71 14.73
C ALA A 213 21.55 -16.94 15.68
N VAL A 214 22.26 -18.04 15.48
CA VAL A 214 23.55 -18.33 16.12
C VAL A 214 24.63 -18.32 15.04
N TRP A 215 25.61 -17.44 15.20
CA TRP A 215 26.69 -17.22 14.26
C TRP A 215 28.04 -17.64 14.85
N LEU A 216 28.74 -18.58 14.23
CA LEU A 216 30.05 -19.05 14.70
C LEU A 216 31.15 -18.11 14.19
N LYS A 217 31.88 -17.48 15.12
CA LYS A 217 32.91 -16.49 14.79
C LYS A 217 34.06 -17.09 14.00
N SER A 218 34.60 -18.22 14.48
CA SER A 218 35.77 -18.89 13.90
C SER A 218 35.54 -19.32 12.45
N GLN A 219 34.31 -19.67 12.11
CA GLN A 219 33.93 -20.17 10.78
C GLN A 219 33.25 -19.11 9.90
N LYS A 220 32.99 -17.91 10.44
CA LYS A 220 32.28 -16.81 9.78
C LYS A 220 31.02 -17.27 9.04
N ARG A 221 30.21 -18.09 9.73
CA ARG A 221 28.98 -18.67 9.17
C ARG A 221 27.87 -18.82 10.20
N MET A 222 26.65 -18.94 9.67
CA MET A 222 25.45 -19.20 10.45
C MET A 222 25.34 -20.68 10.80
N GLN A 223 25.25 -21.01 12.08
CA GLN A 223 25.08 -22.38 12.58
C GLN A 223 23.61 -22.74 12.71
N GLN A 224 22.79 -21.80 13.19
CA GLN A 224 21.36 -21.99 13.39
C GLN A 224 20.61 -20.69 13.09
N LEU A 225 19.41 -20.81 12.54
CA LEU A 225 18.46 -19.73 12.37
C LEU A 225 17.07 -20.28 12.69
N LYS A 226 16.33 -19.63 13.57
CA LYS A 226 14.95 -20.01 13.88
C LYS A 226 14.11 -18.77 14.09
N GLY A 227 12.83 -18.84 13.79
CA GLY A 227 11.96 -17.71 14.00
C GLY A 227 10.49 -17.99 13.80
N ASN A 228 9.71 -17.00 14.22
CA ASN A 228 8.27 -16.97 14.08
C ASN A 228 7.87 -15.67 13.39
N ILE A 229 7.08 -15.77 12.32
CA ILE A 229 6.49 -14.63 11.61
C ILE A 229 4.98 -14.73 11.73
N THR A 230 4.36 -13.72 12.32
CA THR A 230 2.90 -13.59 12.38
C THR A 230 2.46 -12.51 11.40
N LYS A 231 1.56 -12.87 10.49
CA LYS A 231 0.80 -11.96 9.65
C LYS A 231 -0.63 -11.87 10.17
N SER A 232 -1.15 -10.68 10.35
CA SER A 232 -2.57 -10.45 10.62
C SER A 232 -3.12 -9.50 9.57
N SER A 233 -4.24 -9.86 8.96
CA SER A 233 -4.96 -8.98 8.03
C SER A 233 -6.19 -8.40 8.72
N PHE A 234 -6.48 -7.15 8.43
CA PHE A 234 -7.60 -6.40 8.99
C PHE A 234 -8.41 -5.81 7.84
N LEU A 235 -9.73 -5.86 7.94
CA LEU A 235 -10.68 -5.17 7.06
C LEU A 235 -11.52 -4.23 7.93
N SER A 236 -11.45 -2.92 7.67
CA SER A 236 -12.17 -1.90 8.46
C SER A 236 -11.89 -2.01 9.97
N GLY A 237 -10.62 -2.18 10.33
CA GLY A 237 -10.18 -2.35 11.73
C GLY A 237 -10.41 -3.74 12.32
N LYS A 238 -11.26 -4.58 11.73
CA LYS A 238 -11.53 -5.95 12.22
C LYS A 238 -10.57 -6.96 11.61
N LYS A 239 -10.00 -7.85 12.43
CA LYS A 239 -9.09 -8.91 11.96
C LYS A 239 -9.85 -9.94 11.12
N THR A 240 -9.39 -10.17 9.89
CA THR A 240 -10.01 -11.09 8.91
C THR A 240 -9.17 -12.34 8.64
N SER A 241 -7.87 -12.30 8.91
CA SER A 241 -7.04 -13.51 8.86
C SER A 241 -5.81 -13.38 9.72
N GLN A 242 -5.27 -14.54 10.11
CA GLN A 242 -3.97 -14.66 10.72
C GLN A 242 -3.20 -15.79 10.04
N ALA A 243 -1.90 -15.59 9.83
CA ALA A 243 -0.98 -16.65 9.49
C ALA A 243 0.23 -16.59 10.42
N VAL A 244 0.63 -17.74 10.93
CA VAL A 244 1.81 -17.94 11.78
C VAL A 244 2.74 -18.91 11.08
N SER A 245 3.93 -18.41 10.79
CA SER A 245 5.00 -19.12 10.12
C SER A 245 6.10 -19.40 11.14
N LYS A 246 6.37 -20.67 11.44
CA LYS A 246 7.50 -21.09 12.26
C LYS A 246 8.53 -21.75 11.37
N PHE A 247 9.81 -21.46 11.57
CA PHE A 247 10.88 -22.08 10.79
C PHE A 247 12.16 -22.24 11.59
N GLN A 248 12.98 -23.20 11.17
CA GLN A 248 14.29 -23.48 11.70
C GLN A 248 15.20 -24.01 10.58
N PHE A 249 16.40 -23.45 10.49
CA PHE A 249 17.51 -23.93 9.68
C PHE A 249 18.66 -24.29 10.62
N ASN A 250 19.20 -25.50 10.52
CA ASN A 250 20.43 -25.89 11.22
C ASN A 250 21.47 -26.30 10.20
N TYR A 251 22.64 -25.67 10.26
CA TYR A 251 23.78 -26.04 9.43
C TYR A 251 24.21 -27.48 9.74
N THR A 252 24.41 -28.27 8.69
CA THR A 252 24.83 -29.66 8.79
C THR A 252 26.27 -29.79 8.34
N GLU A 253 26.55 -29.42 7.09
CA GLU A 253 27.83 -29.70 6.45
C GLU A 253 28.14 -28.77 5.27
N THR A 254 29.39 -28.84 4.81
CA THR A 254 29.88 -28.14 3.64
C THR A 254 30.59 -29.16 2.76
N ILE A 255 30.11 -29.32 1.53
CA ILE A 255 30.59 -30.31 0.57
C ILE A 255 31.33 -29.60 -0.56
N GLN A 256 32.50 -30.10 -0.96
CA GLN A 256 33.20 -29.60 -2.15
C GLN A 256 32.43 -30.02 -3.41
N VAL A 257 32.17 -29.08 -4.32
CA VAL A 257 31.47 -29.36 -5.58
C VAL A 257 32.49 -29.45 -6.72
N PRO A 258 32.44 -30.49 -7.56
CA PRO A 258 33.31 -30.58 -8.74
C PRO A 258 33.13 -29.39 -9.68
N THR A 259 34.24 -28.89 -10.23
CA THR A 259 34.26 -27.70 -11.09
C THR A 259 33.36 -27.82 -12.32
N GLU A 260 33.24 -29.02 -12.91
CA GLU A 260 32.36 -29.27 -14.06
C GLU A 260 30.89 -29.02 -13.71
N LYS A 261 30.46 -29.45 -12.52
CA LYS A 261 29.10 -29.22 -12.02
C LYS A 261 28.84 -27.73 -11.77
N ILE A 262 29.86 -26.99 -11.31
CA ILE A 262 29.77 -25.52 -11.19
C ILE A 262 29.59 -24.87 -12.56
N ARG A 263 30.40 -25.24 -13.56
CA ARG A 263 30.29 -24.70 -14.93
C ARG A 263 28.89 -24.95 -15.51
N LEU A 264 28.33 -26.14 -15.29
CA LEU A 264 26.97 -26.47 -15.72
C LEU A 264 25.91 -25.59 -15.04
N LEU A 265 26.02 -25.36 -13.73
CA LEU A 265 25.10 -24.49 -12.97
C LEU A 265 25.18 -23.03 -13.43
N ILE A 266 26.38 -22.52 -13.71
CA ILE A 266 26.59 -21.16 -14.25
C ILE A 266 25.95 -21.04 -15.64
N SER A 267 26.13 -22.04 -16.51
CA SER A 267 25.48 -22.06 -17.84
C SER A 267 23.95 -22.02 -17.74
N LYS A 268 23.36 -22.86 -16.88
CA LYS A 268 21.91 -22.86 -16.62
C LYS A 268 21.41 -21.51 -16.08
N MET A 269 22.15 -20.91 -15.15
CA MET A 269 21.85 -19.58 -14.62
C MET A 269 21.88 -18.50 -15.71
N ASN A 270 22.90 -18.50 -16.58
CA ASN A 270 23.00 -17.54 -17.68
C ASN A 270 21.84 -17.67 -18.68
N MET A 271 21.41 -18.89 -19.00
CA MET A 271 20.21 -19.11 -19.82
C MET A 271 18.94 -18.58 -19.14
N LEU A 272 18.80 -18.81 -17.82
CA LEU A 272 17.65 -18.32 -17.07
C LEU A 272 17.63 -16.79 -16.96
N ARG A 273 18.79 -16.17 -16.72
CA ARG A 273 18.95 -14.72 -16.64
C ARG A 273 18.49 -14.00 -17.91
N ARG A 274 18.64 -14.61 -19.09
CA ARG A 274 18.13 -14.07 -20.36
C ARG A 274 16.61 -14.12 -20.47
N LYS A 275 15.95 -15.06 -19.78
CA LYS A 275 14.49 -15.27 -19.83
C LYS A 275 13.73 -14.49 -18.76
N VAL A 276 14.37 -14.17 -17.64
CA VAL A 276 13.73 -13.56 -16.47
C VAL A 276 14.04 -12.06 -16.44
N ARG A 277 13.03 -11.21 -16.66
CA ARG A 277 13.09 -9.81 -16.24
C ARG A 277 13.05 -9.76 -14.71
N ASP A 278 14.01 -9.02 -14.13
CA ASP A 278 14.28 -8.84 -12.69
C ASP A 278 13.14 -9.30 -11.76
N ALA A 279 13.22 -10.52 -11.24
CA ALA A 279 12.18 -11.03 -10.35
C ALA A 279 12.39 -10.44 -8.96
N SER A 280 11.62 -9.40 -8.65
CA SER A 280 11.55 -8.82 -7.30
C SER A 280 11.17 -9.88 -6.26
N LEU A 281 11.75 -9.80 -5.05
CA LEU A 281 11.32 -10.60 -3.89
C LEU A 281 9.85 -10.34 -3.50
N LEU A 282 9.25 -9.22 -3.96
CA LEU A 282 7.85 -8.93 -3.70
C LEU A 282 6.96 -10.01 -4.34
N LYS A 283 5.92 -10.40 -3.60
CA LYS A 283 4.82 -11.21 -4.12
C LYS A 283 4.03 -10.36 -5.11
N SER A 284 4.25 -10.56 -6.41
CA SER A 284 3.31 -10.09 -7.41
C SER A 284 2.22 -11.16 -7.55
N VAL A 285 1.26 -11.23 -6.63
CA VAL A 285 -0.03 -11.81 -7.03
C VAL A 285 -0.55 -10.87 -8.09
N SER A 286 -0.76 -11.37 -9.30
CA SER A 286 -1.32 -10.51 -10.33
C SER A 286 -2.68 -10.00 -9.84
N ILE A 287 -3.05 -8.77 -10.20
CA ILE A 287 -4.37 -8.23 -9.86
C ILE A 287 -5.45 -9.24 -10.29
N ARG A 288 -5.27 -9.87 -11.46
CA ARG A 288 -6.13 -10.93 -11.99
C ARG A 288 -6.28 -12.12 -11.02
N GLU A 289 -5.19 -12.69 -10.52
CA GLU A 289 -5.24 -13.79 -9.54
C GLU A 289 -5.94 -13.37 -8.24
N GLN A 290 -5.72 -12.14 -7.74
CA GLN A 290 -6.44 -11.64 -6.57
C GLN A 290 -7.95 -11.56 -6.82
N GLN A 291 -8.36 -11.04 -7.98
CA GLN A 291 -9.77 -10.99 -8.35
C GLN A 291 -10.37 -12.39 -8.50
N GLN A 292 -9.65 -13.36 -9.05
CA GLN A 292 -10.11 -14.75 -9.13
C GLN A 292 -10.34 -15.38 -7.76
N ILE A 293 -9.45 -15.10 -6.79
CA ILE A 293 -9.61 -15.57 -5.40
C ILE A 293 -10.86 -14.93 -4.76
N ILE A 294 -11.06 -13.62 -4.92
CA ILE A 294 -12.23 -12.90 -4.39
C ILE A 294 -13.53 -13.43 -5.00
N LEU A 295 -13.52 -13.69 -6.31
CA LEU A 295 -14.68 -14.22 -7.04
C LEU A 295 -15.01 -15.65 -6.62
N GLY A 296 -14.00 -16.48 -6.33
CA GLY A 296 -14.17 -17.86 -5.90
C GLY A 296 -14.82 -18.71 -7.00
N LYS A 297 -15.93 -19.38 -6.68
CA LYS A 297 -16.71 -20.19 -7.64
C LYS A 297 -17.83 -19.42 -8.34
N ASP A 298 -18.04 -18.15 -7.97
CA ASP A 298 -19.14 -17.37 -8.55
C ASP A 298 -18.83 -17.00 -10.00
N THR A 299 -19.81 -17.19 -10.88
CA THR A 299 -19.80 -16.79 -12.29
C THR A 299 -20.70 -15.58 -12.52
N LEU A 300 -20.62 -14.96 -13.71
CA LEU A 300 -21.54 -13.90 -14.14
C LEU A 300 -23.01 -14.27 -13.94
N GLN A 301 -23.40 -15.50 -14.29
CA GLN A 301 -24.77 -15.98 -14.13
C GLN A 301 -25.17 -16.05 -12.66
N THR A 302 -24.36 -16.68 -11.81
CA THR A 302 -24.65 -16.82 -10.37
C THR A 302 -24.67 -15.46 -9.65
N ILE A 303 -23.76 -14.53 -9.99
CA ILE A 303 -23.75 -13.17 -9.45
C ILE A 303 -25.00 -12.41 -9.90
N SER A 304 -25.38 -12.50 -11.17
CA SER A 304 -26.58 -11.85 -11.70
C SER A 304 -27.86 -12.35 -11.03
N GLN A 305 -27.95 -13.65 -10.76
CA GLN A 305 -29.08 -14.24 -10.02
C GLN A 305 -29.09 -13.77 -8.56
N LYS A 306 -27.94 -13.76 -7.88
CA LYS A 306 -27.83 -13.28 -6.50
C LYS A 306 -28.18 -11.79 -6.37
N ILE A 307 -27.81 -10.96 -7.35
CA ILE A 307 -28.20 -9.54 -7.38
C ILE A 307 -29.73 -9.39 -7.41
N LEU A 308 -30.42 -10.14 -8.28
CA LEU A 308 -31.88 -10.11 -8.37
C LEU A 308 -32.53 -10.63 -7.09
N LEU A 309 -32.00 -11.72 -6.52
CA LEU A 309 -32.49 -12.29 -5.27
C LEU A 309 -32.35 -11.32 -4.08
N PHE A 310 -31.30 -10.50 -4.07
CA PHE A 310 -31.00 -9.58 -2.98
C PHE A 310 -31.42 -8.13 -3.26
N GLN A 311 -32.18 -7.86 -4.32
CA GLN A 311 -32.48 -6.49 -4.76
C GLN A 311 -33.14 -5.60 -3.69
N ASN A 312 -33.79 -6.19 -2.69
CA ASN A 312 -34.43 -5.48 -1.56
C ASN A 312 -33.65 -5.62 -0.24
N ASP A 313 -32.41 -6.12 -0.28
CA ASP A 313 -31.54 -6.33 0.89
C ASP A 313 -30.18 -5.69 0.62
N ILE A 314 -30.08 -4.38 0.87
CA ILE A 314 -28.87 -3.58 0.67
C ILE A 314 -27.67 -4.16 1.43
N LYS A 315 -27.90 -4.78 2.60
CA LYS A 315 -26.83 -5.43 3.35
C LYS A 315 -26.28 -6.60 2.57
N LYS A 316 -27.13 -7.49 2.01
CA LYS A 316 -26.70 -8.62 1.18
C LYS A 316 -26.08 -8.19 -0.15
N LEU A 317 -26.63 -7.17 -0.80
CA LEU A 317 -26.04 -6.58 -2.01
C LEU A 317 -24.62 -6.06 -1.78
N ASN A 318 -24.39 -5.35 -0.68
CA ASN A 318 -23.05 -4.88 -0.32
C ASN A 318 -22.06 -6.04 -0.08
N ARG A 319 -22.53 -7.24 0.32
CA ARG A 319 -21.69 -8.44 0.41
C ARG A 319 -21.20 -8.91 -0.96
N LEU A 320 -21.97 -8.68 -2.02
CA LEU A 320 -21.60 -9.02 -3.40
C LEU A 320 -20.64 -8.00 -4.03
N ARG A 321 -20.53 -6.79 -3.49
CA ARG A 321 -19.76 -5.68 -4.07
C ARG A 321 -18.35 -6.09 -4.53
N GLN A 322 -17.59 -6.76 -3.66
CA GLN A 322 -16.22 -7.19 -3.97
C GLN A 322 -16.17 -8.25 -5.08
N LYS A 323 -17.17 -9.14 -5.14
CA LYS A 323 -17.27 -10.17 -6.19
C LYS A 323 -17.65 -9.56 -7.54
N ILE A 324 -18.57 -8.60 -7.55
CA ILE A 324 -18.94 -7.85 -8.75
C ILE A 324 -17.73 -7.05 -9.23
N HIS A 325 -17.03 -6.35 -8.33
CA HIS A 325 -15.80 -5.62 -8.65
C HIS A 325 -14.73 -6.55 -9.25
N ALA A 326 -14.55 -7.74 -8.67
CA ALA A 326 -13.65 -8.75 -9.20
C ALA A 326 -14.05 -9.22 -10.60
N LEU A 327 -15.33 -9.55 -10.81
CA LEU A 327 -15.85 -10.01 -12.08
C LEU A 327 -15.67 -8.96 -13.20
N LEU A 328 -15.98 -7.69 -12.92
CA LEU A 328 -15.81 -6.57 -13.87
C LEU A 328 -14.34 -6.33 -14.24
N ASN A 329 -13.39 -6.60 -13.33
CA ASN A 329 -11.96 -6.50 -13.61
C ASN A 329 -11.41 -7.71 -14.38
N LEU A 330 -12.14 -8.83 -14.42
CA LEU A 330 -11.70 -10.08 -15.05
C LEU A 330 -12.20 -10.23 -16.49
N SER A 331 -13.35 -9.64 -16.84
CA SER A 331 -13.98 -9.80 -18.15
C SER A 331 -14.68 -8.51 -18.61
N SER A 332 -14.37 -8.05 -19.82
CA SER A 332 -15.06 -6.93 -20.48
C SER A 332 -16.50 -7.27 -20.86
N GLU A 333 -16.78 -8.53 -21.24
CA GLU A 333 -18.12 -9.02 -21.58
C GLU A 333 -19.09 -8.88 -20.40
N THR A 334 -18.59 -9.12 -19.18
CA THR A 334 -19.36 -8.91 -17.93
C THR A 334 -19.88 -7.48 -17.83
N VAL A 335 -19.07 -6.49 -18.21
CA VAL A 335 -19.46 -5.09 -18.15
C VAL A 335 -20.66 -4.82 -19.04
N GLU A 336 -20.65 -5.36 -20.26
CA GLU A 336 -21.75 -5.21 -21.21
C GLU A 336 -23.04 -5.83 -20.68
N VAL A 337 -22.98 -7.09 -20.21
CA VAL A 337 -24.16 -7.80 -19.70
C VAL A 337 -24.74 -7.10 -18.47
N LEU A 338 -23.90 -6.76 -17.49
CA LEU A 338 -24.38 -6.10 -16.27
C LEU A 338 -24.88 -4.68 -16.53
N SER A 339 -24.26 -3.94 -17.45
CA SER A 339 -24.73 -2.59 -17.80
C SER A 339 -26.11 -2.59 -18.44
N LYS A 340 -26.35 -3.45 -19.44
CA LYS A 340 -27.66 -3.63 -20.08
C LYS A 340 -28.74 -4.02 -19.07
N LYS A 341 -28.40 -4.88 -18.11
CA LYS A 341 -29.36 -5.42 -17.14
C LYS A 341 -29.69 -4.46 -16.00
N PHE A 342 -28.73 -3.67 -15.53
CA PHE A 342 -28.86 -2.97 -14.25
C PHE A 342 -28.68 -1.45 -14.31
N LEU A 343 -28.01 -0.88 -15.32
CA LEU A 343 -27.77 0.56 -15.37
C LEU A 343 -28.91 1.39 -15.99
N TYR A 344 -29.97 0.74 -16.45
CA TYR A 344 -31.18 1.39 -16.99
C TYR A 344 -32.40 1.22 -16.08
N LYS A 345 -32.20 0.70 -14.87
CA LYS A 345 -33.23 0.60 -13.83
C LYS A 345 -33.55 2.00 -13.25
N PRO A 346 -34.74 2.16 -12.62
CA PRO A 346 -35.09 3.40 -11.94
C PRO A 346 -34.07 3.81 -10.87
N ILE A 347 -33.87 5.11 -10.68
CA ILE A 347 -32.96 5.68 -9.67
C ILE A 347 -33.17 5.17 -8.23
N ASN A 348 -34.42 4.86 -7.85
CA ASN A 348 -34.75 4.34 -6.51
C ASN A 348 -34.49 2.84 -6.35
N ASP A 349 -33.97 2.17 -7.38
CA ASP A 349 -33.56 0.77 -7.31
C ASP A 349 -32.16 0.66 -6.68
N ASP A 350 -32.06 -0.04 -5.55
CA ASP A 350 -30.80 -0.25 -4.81
C ASP A 350 -29.71 -0.91 -5.67
N VAL A 351 -30.11 -1.75 -6.64
CA VAL A 351 -29.18 -2.39 -7.57
C VAL A 351 -28.60 -1.36 -8.54
N PHE A 352 -29.41 -0.44 -9.06
CA PHE A 352 -28.91 0.65 -9.90
C PHE A 352 -27.86 1.48 -9.15
N GLN A 353 -28.17 1.90 -7.93
CA GLN A 353 -27.29 2.73 -7.10
C GLN A 353 -25.95 2.02 -6.80
N LEU A 354 -26.03 0.74 -6.39
CA LEU A 354 -24.85 -0.10 -6.19
C LEU A 354 -24.02 -0.21 -7.47
N MET A 355 -24.66 -0.45 -8.62
CA MET A 355 -23.96 -0.69 -9.87
C MET A 355 -23.24 0.56 -10.39
N ILE A 356 -23.85 1.74 -10.29
CA ILE A 356 -23.19 3.02 -10.59
C ILE A 356 -21.95 3.17 -9.71
N SER A 357 -22.08 2.94 -8.40
CA SER A 357 -20.95 3.05 -7.46
C SER A 357 -19.80 2.11 -7.82
N ILE A 358 -20.10 0.83 -8.11
CA ILE A 358 -19.08 -0.16 -8.48
C ILE A 358 -18.43 0.17 -9.83
N PHE A 359 -19.20 0.58 -10.83
CA PHE A 359 -18.65 0.93 -12.15
C PHE A 359 -17.68 2.12 -12.06
N MET A 360 -18.00 3.13 -11.25
CA MET A 360 -17.11 4.26 -10.97
C MET A 360 -15.82 3.82 -10.26
N GLU A 361 -15.92 2.94 -9.26
CA GLU A 361 -14.77 2.41 -8.52
C GLU A 361 -13.84 1.56 -9.39
N VAL A 362 -14.39 0.69 -10.24
CA VAL A 362 -13.63 -0.15 -11.17
C VAL A 362 -12.91 0.73 -12.18
N GLY A 363 -13.62 1.68 -12.80
CA GLY A 363 -13.03 2.69 -13.67
C GLY A 363 -12.22 2.15 -14.86
N SER A 364 -12.50 0.92 -15.31
CA SER A 364 -11.96 0.38 -16.56
C SER A 364 -12.48 1.18 -17.76
N LEU A 365 -11.86 1.00 -18.94
CA LEU A 365 -12.33 1.67 -20.16
C LEU A 365 -13.78 1.28 -20.49
N GLU A 366 -14.12 0.00 -20.31
CA GLU A 366 -15.41 -0.57 -20.62
C GLU A 366 -16.49 -0.07 -19.64
N THR A 367 -16.19 -0.01 -18.34
CA THR A 367 -17.14 0.52 -17.34
C THR A 367 -17.39 2.02 -17.57
N GLN A 368 -16.35 2.78 -17.91
CA GLN A 368 -16.49 4.18 -18.28
C GLN A 368 -17.33 4.38 -19.55
N LYS A 369 -17.16 3.54 -20.59
CA LYS A 369 -18.02 3.56 -21.78
C LYS A 369 -19.48 3.28 -21.44
N ALA A 370 -19.74 2.31 -20.54
CA ALA A 370 -21.09 2.00 -20.09
C ALA A 370 -21.73 3.19 -19.35
N ILE A 371 -20.98 3.85 -18.45
CA ILE A 371 -21.43 5.06 -17.75
C ILE A 371 -21.68 6.21 -18.71
N ALA A 372 -20.80 6.43 -19.69
CA ALA A 372 -20.99 7.46 -20.72
C ALA A 372 -22.31 7.26 -21.48
N LYS A 373 -22.59 6.02 -21.90
CA LYS A 373 -23.85 5.68 -22.57
C LYS A 373 -25.08 5.93 -21.69
N VAL A 374 -25.00 5.63 -20.39
CA VAL A 374 -26.09 5.92 -19.44
C VAL A 374 -26.32 7.41 -19.33
N LEU A 375 -25.25 8.23 -19.22
CA LEU A 375 -25.38 9.69 -19.18
C LEU A 375 -26.03 10.24 -20.45
N GLU A 376 -25.63 9.76 -21.63
CA GLU A 376 -26.20 10.19 -22.91
C GLU A 376 -27.71 9.91 -23.00
N ILE A 377 -28.12 8.71 -22.59
CA ILE A 377 -29.53 8.29 -22.59
C ILE A 377 -30.35 9.06 -21.53
N GLN A 378 -29.76 9.34 -20.37
CA GLN A 378 -30.43 10.00 -19.24
C GLN A 378 -30.29 11.53 -19.25
N THR A 379 -29.86 12.14 -20.37
CA THR A 379 -29.63 13.59 -20.47
C THR A 379 -30.85 14.45 -20.12
N THR A 380 -32.06 13.93 -20.30
CA THR A 380 -33.32 14.60 -19.95
C THR A 380 -33.87 14.17 -18.58
N ASN A 381 -33.30 13.15 -17.94
CA ASN A 381 -33.76 12.61 -16.67
C ASN A 381 -32.96 13.20 -15.50
N LEU A 382 -33.35 14.40 -15.07
CA LEU A 382 -32.63 15.18 -14.06
C LEU A 382 -32.42 14.41 -12.74
N LYS A 383 -33.39 13.56 -12.34
CA LYS A 383 -33.24 12.74 -11.13
C LYS A 383 -32.05 11.80 -11.26
N HIS A 384 -31.96 11.06 -12.37
CA HIS A 384 -30.82 10.15 -12.62
C HIS A 384 -29.50 10.90 -12.69
N LEU A 385 -29.44 12.03 -13.39
CA LEU A 385 -28.23 12.84 -13.48
C LEU A 385 -27.75 13.34 -12.11
N ARG A 386 -28.66 13.87 -11.29
CA ARG A 386 -28.33 14.36 -9.93
C ARG A 386 -27.79 13.25 -9.02
N PHE A 387 -28.10 11.99 -9.30
CA PHE A 387 -27.51 10.84 -8.60
C PHE A 387 -26.15 10.42 -9.18
N ILE A 388 -26.02 10.34 -10.50
CA ILE A 388 -24.80 9.87 -11.15
C ILE A 388 -23.66 10.89 -11.03
N LEU A 389 -23.94 12.18 -11.20
CA LEU A 389 -22.92 13.24 -11.28
C LEU A 389 -22.02 13.32 -10.02
N PRO A 390 -22.55 13.28 -8.78
CA PRO A 390 -21.71 13.25 -7.59
C PRO A 390 -20.78 12.02 -7.51
N ALA A 391 -21.17 10.87 -8.09
CA ALA A 391 -20.40 9.64 -8.02
C ALA A 391 -19.07 9.70 -8.80
N PHE A 392 -18.87 10.69 -9.67
CA PHE A 392 -17.60 10.88 -10.39
C PHE A 392 -16.40 11.17 -9.47
N VAL A 393 -16.64 11.56 -8.21
CA VAL A 393 -15.55 11.68 -7.20
C VAL A 393 -14.82 10.34 -6.96
N TYR A 394 -15.47 9.20 -7.22
CA TYR A 394 -14.89 7.87 -7.00
C TYR A 394 -14.09 7.35 -8.20
N LEU A 395 -14.11 8.03 -9.34
CA LEU A 395 -13.46 7.57 -10.57
C LEU A 395 -11.94 7.81 -10.51
N LYS A 396 -11.15 6.74 -10.37
CA LYS A 396 -9.69 6.83 -10.13
C LYS A 396 -8.83 7.12 -11.37
N LYS A 397 -9.34 6.86 -12.57
CA LYS A 397 -8.58 6.99 -13.84
C LYS A 397 -9.50 7.38 -15.00
N PRO A 398 -10.08 8.59 -14.98
CA PRO A 398 -10.96 9.04 -16.04
C PRO A 398 -10.23 9.07 -17.39
N ASN A 399 -10.96 8.73 -18.44
CA ASN A 399 -10.51 8.80 -19.82
C ASN A 399 -11.25 9.94 -20.57
N THR A 400 -10.84 10.18 -21.81
CA THR A 400 -11.39 11.27 -22.63
C THR A 400 -12.89 11.10 -22.91
N ILE A 401 -13.40 9.87 -23.01
CA ILE A 401 -14.81 9.59 -23.31
C ILE A 401 -15.71 10.19 -22.21
N ILE A 402 -15.39 9.93 -20.94
CA ILE A 402 -16.16 10.50 -19.82
C ILE A 402 -16.13 12.03 -19.85
N PHE A 403 -14.97 12.62 -20.11
CA PHE A 403 -14.84 14.07 -20.18
C PHE A 403 -15.70 14.66 -21.32
N GLU A 404 -15.62 14.10 -22.52
CA GLU A 404 -16.41 14.51 -23.68
C GLU A 404 -17.92 14.35 -23.44
N THR A 405 -18.35 13.23 -22.85
CA THR A 405 -19.75 13.01 -22.49
C THR A 405 -20.24 14.05 -21.47
N LEU A 406 -19.44 14.38 -20.45
CA LEU A 406 -19.80 15.43 -19.49
C LEU A 406 -19.85 16.82 -20.13
N GLN A 407 -19.00 17.13 -21.11
CA GLN A 407 -19.08 18.37 -21.88
C GLN A 407 -20.38 18.45 -22.69
N ILE A 408 -20.82 17.34 -23.28
CA ILE A 408 -22.09 17.25 -24.00
C ILE A 408 -23.26 17.44 -23.02
N CYS A 409 -23.23 16.77 -21.87
CA CYS A 409 -24.24 16.93 -20.83
C CYS A 409 -24.34 18.40 -20.37
N HIS A 410 -23.20 19.04 -20.10
CA HIS A 410 -23.16 20.45 -19.67
C HIS A 410 -23.81 21.39 -20.70
N LYS A 411 -23.68 21.11 -21.99
CA LYS A 411 -24.29 21.91 -23.06
C LYS A 411 -25.79 21.64 -23.25
N LYS A 412 -26.25 20.41 -22.99
CA LYS A 412 -27.63 19.98 -23.27
C LYS A 412 -28.58 20.13 -22.08
N ILE A 413 -28.08 20.14 -20.85
CA ILE A 413 -28.90 20.22 -19.64
C ILE A 413 -29.36 21.67 -19.44
N GLU A 414 -30.67 21.88 -19.46
CA GLU A 414 -31.29 23.19 -19.23
C GLU A 414 -31.42 23.52 -17.73
N ASP A 415 -31.65 22.52 -16.88
CA ASP A 415 -31.77 22.71 -15.43
C ASP A 415 -30.44 23.17 -14.82
N GLN A 416 -30.41 24.44 -14.39
CA GLN A 416 -29.20 25.11 -13.93
C GLN A 416 -28.48 24.39 -12.78
N ASN A 417 -29.23 23.79 -11.84
CA ASN A 417 -28.63 23.05 -10.73
C ASN A 417 -27.90 21.78 -11.22
N THR A 418 -28.51 21.03 -12.14
CA THR A 418 -27.90 19.83 -12.74
C THR A 418 -26.73 20.21 -13.65
N LYS A 419 -26.84 21.35 -14.35
CA LYS A 419 -25.74 21.95 -15.13
C LYS A 419 -24.53 22.24 -14.23
N TYR A 420 -24.74 22.88 -13.08
CA TYR A 420 -23.68 23.14 -12.10
C TYR A 420 -23.06 21.87 -11.51
N MET A 421 -23.87 20.84 -11.23
CA MET A 421 -23.35 19.53 -10.81
C MET A 421 -22.45 18.90 -11.87
N THR A 422 -22.77 19.10 -13.16
CA THR A 422 -21.96 18.59 -14.27
C THR A 422 -20.62 19.31 -14.33
N ILE A 423 -20.58 20.64 -14.13
CA ILE A 423 -19.34 21.41 -14.03
C ILE A 423 -18.46 20.89 -12.87
N LEU A 424 -19.04 20.66 -11.70
CA LEU A 424 -18.31 20.10 -10.55
C LEU A 424 -17.82 18.67 -10.80
N ALA A 425 -18.60 17.83 -11.49
CA ALA A 425 -18.19 16.50 -11.90
C ALA A 425 -16.99 16.52 -12.86
N ILE A 426 -16.95 17.48 -13.81
CA ILE A 426 -15.79 17.73 -14.67
C ILE A 426 -14.55 18.09 -13.83
N GLY A 427 -14.71 18.93 -12.81
CA GLY A 427 -13.65 19.23 -11.85
C GLY A 427 -13.15 17.99 -11.10
N ASN A 428 -14.08 17.15 -10.60
CA ASN A 428 -13.76 15.94 -9.84
C ASN A 428 -12.94 14.92 -10.66
N ILE A 429 -13.31 14.68 -11.92
CA ILE A 429 -12.51 13.79 -12.78
C ILE A 429 -11.12 14.38 -13.08
N GLY A 430 -10.98 15.72 -13.05
CA GLY A 430 -9.70 16.38 -13.21
C GLY A 430 -8.68 16.02 -12.13
N GLN A 431 -9.14 15.69 -10.92
CA GLN A 431 -8.29 15.36 -9.77
C GLN A 431 -7.47 14.08 -9.99
N THR A 432 -8.07 13.09 -10.64
CA THR A 432 -7.50 11.75 -10.83
C THR A 432 -7.10 11.47 -12.29
N ALA A 433 -7.31 12.45 -13.18
CA ALA A 433 -6.95 12.37 -14.58
C ALA A 433 -5.44 12.27 -14.82
N LYS A 434 -5.06 11.69 -15.96
CA LYS A 434 -3.68 11.79 -16.47
C LYS A 434 -3.36 13.26 -16.82
N PRO A 435 -2.08 13.69 -16.77
CA PRO A 435 -1.69 15.09 -17.01
C PRO A 435 -2.27 15.72 -18.28
N ASN A 436 -2.28 15.00 -19.41
CA ASN A 436 -2.82 15.51 -20.67
C ASN A 436 -4.33 15.79 -20.61
N LEU A 437 -5.10 14.90 -19.95
CA LEU A 437 -6.55 15.09 -19.79
C LEU A 437 -6.83 16.18 -18.75
N GLN A 438 -6.06 16.20 -17.66
CA GLN A 438 -6.14 17.25 -16.65
C GLN A 438 -5.94 18.64 -17.25
N LYS A 439 -4.95 18.82 -18.13
CA LYS A 439 -4.72 20.07 -18.88
C LYS A 439 -5.95 20.49 -19.69
N LYS A 440 -6.53 19.56 -20.48
CA LYS A 440 -7.76 19.82 -21.27
C LYS A 440 -8.94 20.23 -20.38
N ILE A 441 -9.07 19.61 -19.21
CA ILE A 441 -10.11 19.96 -18.23
C ILE A 441 -9.91 21.38 -17.71
N VAL A 442 -8.68 21.76 -17.33
CA VAL A 442 -8.37 23.12 -16.88
C VAL A 442 -8.67 24.15 -17.97
N GLU A 443 -8.22 23.91 -19.21
CA GLU A 443 -8.49 24.78 -20.35
C GLU A 443 -9.99 24.96 -20.61
N TYR A 444 -10.76 23.87 -20.51
CA TYR A 444 -12.21 23.92 -20.66
C TYR A 444 -12.85 24.75 -19.54
N LEU A 445 -12.53 24.47 -18.27
CA LEU A 445 -13.12 25.17 -17.13
C LEU A 445 -12.72 26.65 -17.10
N SER A 446 -11.47 26.99 -17.41
CA SER A 446 -10.99 28.37 -17.42
C SER A 446 -11.59 29.18 -18.57
N LYS A 447 -11.72 28.58 -19.76
CA LYS A 447 -12.45 29.21 -20.86
C LYS A 447 -13.89 29.53 -20.45
N ASN A 448 -14.61 28.59 -19.85
CA ASN A 448 -16.00 28.86 -19.46
C ASN A 448 -16.10 29.85 -18.27
N LEU A 449 -15.15 29.84 -17.33
CA LEU A 449 -15.07 30.87 -16.27
C LEU A 449 -15.00 32.29 -16.83
N GLN A 450 -14.26 32.49 -17.93
CA GLN A 450 -14.15 33.80 -18.60
C GLN A 450 -15.46 34.25 -19.26
N HIS A 451 -16.30 33.31 -19.70
CA HIS A 451 -17.58 33.61 -20.36
C HIS A 451 -18.76 33.64 -19.37
N ALA A 452 -18.60 33.14 -18.15
CA ALA A 452 -19.63 33.13 -17.13
C ALA A 452 -20.02 34.57 -16.75
N VAL A 453 -21.31 34.89 -16.82
CA VAL A 453 -21.81 36.25 -16.56
C VAL A 453 -22.17 36.40 -15.09
N ASP A 454 -22.94 35.47 -14.54
CA ASP A 454 -23.46 35.57 -13.18
C ASP A 454 -22.45 35.08 -12.11
N LEU A 455 -22.58 35.64 -10.90
CA LEU A 455 -21.67 35.34 -9.78
C LEU A 455 -21.72 33.87 -9.35
N LYS A 456 -22.87 33.21 -9.46
CA LYS A 456 -23.05 31.82 -9.04
C LYS A 456 -22.36 30.89 -10.04
N GLU A 457 -22.50 31.11 -11.34
CA GLU A 457 -21.81 30.35 -12.37
C GLU A 457 -20.28 30.51 -12.28
N LYS A 458 -19.77 31.75 -12.10
CA LYS A 458 -18.34 31.99 -11.82
C LYS A 458 -17.85 31.21 -10.60
N SER A 459 -18.62 31.25 -9.51
CA SER A 459 -18.32 30.50 -8.29
C SER A 459 -18.18 29.00 -8.56
N ILE A 460 -19.12 28.41 -9.32
CA ILE A 460 -19.10 26.99 -9.66
C ILE A 460 -17.87 26.63 -10.51
N PHE A 461 -17.47 27.46 -11.47
CA PHE A 461 -16.25 27.24 -12.25
C PHE A 461 -14.97 27.34 -11.41
N ILE A 462 -14.87 28.30 -10.48
CA ILE A 462 -13.75 28.41 -9.54
C ILE A 462 -13.65 27.15 -8.67
N LEU A 463 -14.79 26.69 -8.13
CA LEU A 463 -14.85 25.47 -7.32
C LEU A 463 -14.46 24.22 -8.13
N ALA A 464 -14.92 24.11 -9.38
CA ALA A 464 -14.55 23.02 -10.26
C ALA A 464 -13.07 23.02 -10.62
N LEU A 465 -12.47 24.20 -10.89
CA LEU A 465 -11.02 24.34 -11.03
C LEU A 465 -10.30 23.86 -9.76
N GLY A 466 -10.80 24.25 -8.58
CA GLY A 466 -10.29 23.75 -7.31
C GLY A 466 -10.34 22.23 -7.17
N ASN A 467 -11.42 21.59 -7.63
CA ASN A 467 -11.56 20.13 -7.63
C ASN A 467 -10.49 19.44 -8.50
N VAL A 468 -10.00 20.09 -9.57
CA VAL A 468 -8.91 19.54 -10.40
C VAL A 468 -7.63 19.34 -9.57
N GLY A 469 -7.38 20.17 -8.55
CA GLY A 469 -6.28 19.97 -7.61
C GLY A 469 -4.88 20.05 -8.24
N THR A 470 -4.69 20.90 -9.25
CA THR A 470 -3.42 21.05 -9.97
C THR A 470 -2.92 22.48 -9.95
N THR A 471 -1.59 22.67 -9.98
CA THR A 471 -1.00 24.02 -10.02
C THR A 471 -1.30 24.76 -11.32
N ALA A 472 -1.76 24.06 -12.36
CA ALA A 472 -2.16 24.67 -13.62
C ALA A 472 -3.40 25.59 -13.50
N ILE A 473 -4.15 25.53 -12.39
CA ILE A 473 -5.30 26.42 -12.19
C ILE A 473 -4.91 27.84 -11.76
N LEU A 474 -3.70 28.02 -11.21
CA LEU A 474 -3.31 29.27 -10.57
C LEU A 474 -3.44 30.49 -11.49
N PRO A 475 -2.94 30.47 -12.74
CA PRO A 475 -3.08 31.61 -13.65
C PRO A 475 -4.54 32.04 -13.89
N HIS A 476 -5.49 31.13 -13.67
CA HIS A 476 -6.92 31.36 -13.91
C HIS A 476 -7.68 31.82 -12.65
N ILE A 477 -7.13 31.60 -11.45
CA ILE A 477 -7.79 31.95 -10.19
C ILE A 477 -7.09 33.05 -9.39
N THR A 478 -5.84 33.41 -9.73
CA THR A 478 -5.05 34.42 -8.99
C THR A 478 -5.77 35.76 -8.85
N PHE A 479 -6.48 36.22 -9.89
CA PHE A 479 -7.23 37.47 -9.83
C PHE A 479 -8.26 37.46 -8.69
N PHE A 480 -8.95 36.34 -8.47
CA PHE A 480 -9.94 36.17 -7.41
C PHE A 480 -9.33 36.02 -6.01
N LEU A 481 -8.01 35.90 -5.88
CA LEU A 481 -7.33 35.89 -4.57
C LEU A 481 -7.07 37.30 -4.03
N ALA A 482 -7.36 38.35 -4.79
CA ALA A 482 -7.21 39.72 -4.32
C ALA A 482 -8.38 40.11 -3.37
N PRO A 483 -8.12 40.76 -2.22
CA PRO A 483 -9.15 41.16 -1.26
C PRO A 483 -10.24 42.07 -1.85
N GLU A 484 -9.92 42.82 -2.91
CA GLU A 484 -10.82 43.75 -3.58
C GLU A 484 -11.86 43.04 -4.48
N THR A 485 -11.69 41.75 -4.73
CA THR A 485 -12.67 40.98 -5.50
C THR A 485 -13.95 40.70 -4.73
N ASN A 486 -15.02 40.33 -5.44
CA ASN A 486 -16.27 39.96 -4.80
C ASN A 486 -16.03 38.86 -3.74
N ARG A 487 -16.48 39.11 -2.51
CA ARG A 487 -16.21 38.26 -1.33
C ARG A 487 -16.54 36.77 -1.54
N VAL A 488 -17.61 36.46 -2.26
CA VAL A 488 -18.00 35.07 -2.56
C VAL A 488 -16.98 34.41 -3.49
N LEU A 489 -16.55 35.12 -4.54
CA LEU A 489 -15.52 34.64 -5.46
C LEU A 489 -14.16 34.51 -4.75
N HIS A 490 -13.83 35.46 -3.87
CA HIS A 490 -12.61 35.43 -3.06
C HIS A 490 -12.55 34.20 -2.16
N THR A 491 -13.63 33.95 -1.42
CA THR A 491 -13.78 32.77 -0.55
C THR A 491 -13.65 31.47 -1.36
N ASN A 492 -14.31 31.39 -2.53
CA ASN A 492 -14.23 30.22 -3.41
C ASN A 492 -12.83 30.02 -4.01
N ALA A 493 -12.11 31.10 -4.31
CA ALA A 493 -10.75 31.04 -4.83
C ALA A 493 -9.77 30.52 -3.76
N LEU A 494 -9.92 30.96 -2.51
CA LEU A 494 -9.17 30.40 -1.37
C LEU A 494 -9.48 28.91 -1.19
N TRP A 495 -10.77 28.55 -1.19
CA TRP A 495 -11.20 27.15 -1.08
C TRP A 495 -10.73 26.26 -2.24
N ALA A 496 -10.58 26.83 -3.44
CA ALA A 496 -10.05 26.11 -4.59
C ALA A 496 -8.60 25.66 -4.39
N LEU A 497 -7.83 26.31 -3.50
CA LEU A 497 -6.46 25.93 -3.19
C LEU A 497 -6.34 24.68 -2.30
N ARG A 498 -7.45 24.16 -1.76
CA ARG A 498 -7.45 23.04 -0.79
C ARG A 498 -6.81 21.75 -1.32
N PHE A 499 -6.92 21.51 -2.63
CA PHE A 499 -6.33 20.34 -3.29
C PHE A 499 -5.09 20.64 -4.13
N VAL A 500 -4.66 21.91 -4.24
CA VAL A 500 -3.49 22.27 -5.06
C VAL A 500 -2.19 21.96 -4.31
N PRO A 501 -1.37 21.01 -4.78
CA PRO A 501 -0.18 20.60 -4.04
C PRO A 501 0.93 21.65 -4.07
N GLY A 502 1.83 21.60 -3.08
CA GLY A 502 3.12 22.29 -3.11
C GLY A 502 3.30 23.36 -2.02
N GLU A 503 4.56 23.53 -1.59
CA GLU A 503 4.95 24.45 -0.52
C GLU A 503 4.71 25.92 -0.86
N LYS A 504 4.79 26.29 -2.15
CA LYS A 504 4.47 27.66 -2.59
C LYS A 504 3.04 28.06 -2.23
N ILE A 505 2.09 27.12 -2.33
CA ILE A 505 0.68 27.36 -1.97
C ILE A 505 0.52 27.45 -0.45
N ASN A 506 1.23 26.62 0.31
CA ASN A 506 1.24 26.74 1.78
C ASN A 506 1.70 28.13 2.21
N LYS A 507 2.82 28.63 1.64
CA LYS A 507 3.34 29.96 1.93
C LYS A 507 2.36 31.07 1.54
N LEU A 508 1.72 30.97 0.38
CA LEU A 508 0.69 31.91 -0.05
C LEU A 508 -0.49 31.96 0.94
N LEU A 509 -1.03 30.81 1.32
CA LEU A 509 -2.14 30.72 2.28
C LEU A 509 -1.75 31.28 3.66
N ILE A 510 -0.52 31.02 4.13
CA ILE A 510 0.00 31.59 5.39
C ILE A 510 0.05 33.12 5.33
N GLN A 511 0.54 33.67 4.21
CA GLN A 511 0.61 35.12 4.01
C GLN A 511 -0.79 35.75 3.97
N LEU A 512 -1.73 35.10 3.28
CA LEU A 512 -3.11 35.56 3.22
C LEU A 512 -3.77 35.50 4.60
N LEU A 513 -3.55 34.43 5.36
CA LEU A 513 -4.10 34.26 6.71
C LEU A 513 -3.74 35.44 7.62
N GLN A 514 -2.47 35.86 7.59
CA GLN A 514 -1.96 36.94 8.45
C GLN A 514 -2.56 38.32 8.14
N LYS A 515 -3.03 38.53 6.91
CA LYS A 515 -3.54 39.82 6.42
C LYS A 515 -5.06 39.88 6.32
N SER A 516 -5.74 38.78 6.63
CA SER A 516 -7.18 38.62 6.40
C SER A 516 -8.00 38.91 7.65
N GLU A 517 -9.24 39.35 7.44
CA GLU A 517 -10.26 39.37 8.49
C GLU A 517 -10.68 37.96 8.93
N GLU A 518 -11.29 37.85 10.11
CA GLU A 518 -11.61 36.56 10.75
C GLU A 518 -12.38 35.59 9.87
N SER A 519 -13.38 36.06 9.11
CA SER A 519 -14.19 35.20 8.24
C SER A 519 -13.36 34.52 7.12
N ILE A 520 -12.41 35.28 6.56
CA ILE A 520 -11.49 34.80 5.54
C ILE A 520 -10.41 33.93 6.18
N GLN A 521 -9.96 34.25 7.40
CA GLN A 521 -9.05 33.39 8.15
C GLN A 521 -9.64 32.00 8.39
N LEU A 522 -10.93 31.92 8.75
CA LEU A 522 -11.64 30.64 8.89
C LEU A 522 -11.63 29.85 7.58
N THR A 523 -11.93 30.50 6.44
CA THR A 523 -11.89 29.84 5.12
C THR A 523 -10.50 29.29 4.79
N ILE A 524 -9.44 30.05 5.10
CA ILE A 524 -8.06 29.62 4.89
C ILE A 524 -7.70 28.44 5.82
N LEU A 525 -8.17 28.47 7.07
CA LEU A 525 -7.98 27.36 8.00
C LEU A 525 -8.72 26.11 7.55
N GLU A 526 -9.98 26.21 7.12
CA GLU A 526 -10.70 25.08 6.54
C GLU A 526 -10.00 24.55 5.28
N THR A 527 -9.40 25.44 4.48
CA THR A 527 -8.57 25.06 3.32
C THR A 527 -7.37 24.22 3.76
N PHE A 528 -6.73 24.53 4.89
CA PHE A 528 -5.63 23.73 5.46
C PHE A 528 -6.05 22.32 5.90
N ALA A 529 -7.32 22.09 6.25
CA ALA A 529 -7.82 20.78 6.68
C ALA A 529 -7.65 19.68 5.62
N TYR A 530 -7.56 20.06 4.33
CA TYR A 530 -7.37 19.14 3.21
C TYR A 530 -5.92 18.99 2.77
N ARG A 531 -4.99 19.72 3.41
CA ARG A 531 -3.57 19.76 3.02
C ARG A 531 -2.76 18.79 3.87
N HIS A 532 -1.66 18.26 3.34
CA HIS A 532 -0.80 17.37 4.10
C HIS A 532 -0.07 18.14 5.22
N LEU A 533 -0.24 17.73 6.48
CA LEU A 533 0.47 18.33 7.61
C LEU A 533 1.99 18.17 7.45
N ASN A 534 2.71 19.28 7.33
CA ASN A 534 4.16 19.36 7.42
C ASN A 534 4.55 20.17 8.67
N GLU A 535 5.85 20.33 8.92
CA GLU A 535 6.35 21.04 10.10
C GLU A 535 5.93 22.51 10.14
N ASP A 536 5.89 23.17 8.97
CA ASP A 536 5.45 24.56 8.86
C ASP A 536 3.97 24.72 9.23
N LEU A 537 3.11 23.84 8.72
CA LEU A 537 1.68 23.84 9.02
C LEU A 537 1.41 23.45 10.48
N LEU A 538 2.14 22.49 11.04
CA LEU A 538 2.02 22.16 12.46
C LEU A 538 2.35 23.39 13.32
N THR A 539 3.49 24.01 13.05
CA THR A 539 3.95 25.22 13.77
C THR A 539 2.95 26.37 13.61
N LEU A 540 2.43 26.56 12.40
CA LEU A 540 1.38 27.54 12.12
C LEU A 540 0.15 27.31 12.99
N HIS A 541 -0.42 26.10 13.01
CA HIS A 541 -1.63 25.80 13.77
C HIS A 541 -1.42 25.97 15.28
N THR A 542 -0.28 25.53 15.81
CA THR A 542 0.05 25.74 17.23
C THR A 542 0.22 27.22 17.57
N ASN A 543 0.83 28.01 16.66
CA ASN A 543 0.99 29.45 16.84
C ASN A 543 -0.34 30.20 16.76
N ILE A 544 -1.21 29.85 15.80
CA ILE A 544 -2.55 30.41 15.69
C ILE A 544 -3.31 30.17 16.98
N TYR A 545 -3.31 28.92 17.46
CA TYR A 545 -4.02 28.55 18.67
C TYR A 545 -3.56 29.33 19.90
N THR A 546 -2.24 29.47 20.06
CA THR A 546 -1.65 30.11 21.25
C THR A 546 -1.68 31.63 21.21
N LYS A 547 -1.71 32.25 20.02
CA LYS A 547 -1.59 33.72 19.88
C LYS A 547 -2.88 34.42 19.51
N THR A 548 -3.87 33.73 18.95
CA THR A 548 -5.14 34.36 18.58
C THR A 548 -6.07 34.55 19.78
N LEU A 549 -6.90 35.59 19.72
CA LEU A 549 -7.97 35.82 20.70
C LEU A 549 -9.32 35.21 20.28
N SER A 550 -9.51 34.90 18.99
CA SER A 550 -10.77 34.33 18.50
C SER A 550 -10.89 32.85 18.85
N ASP A 551 -11.93 32.51 19.61
CA ASP A 551 -12.27 31.13 19.97
C ASP A 551 -12.65 30.29 18.73
N HIS A 552 -13.27 30.90 17.71
CA HIS A 552 -13.60 30.20 16.46
C HIS A 552 -12.36 29.78 15.68
N ILE A 553 -11.37 30.67 15.60
CA ILE A 553 -10.08 30.40 14.95
C ILE A 553 -9.31 29.31 15.72
N LYS A 554 -9.32 29.36 17.06
CA LYS A 554 -8.75 28.29 17.91
C LYS A 554 -9.44 26.95 17.66
N ALA A 555 -10.77 26.92 17.68
CA ALA A 555 -11.56 25.72 17.46
C ALA A 555 -11.23 25.08 16.11
N GLN A 556 -11.18 25.88 15.04
CA GLN A 556 -10.86 25.37 13.71
C GLN A 556 -9.41 24.85 13.62
N ALA A 557 -8.46 25.52 14.27
CA ALA A 557 -7.09 25.03 14.34
C ALA A 557 -6.98 23.66 15.04
N LEU A 558 -7.72 23.45 16.14
CA LEU A 558 -7.79 22.14 16.80
C LEU A 558 -8.44 21.07 15.93
N ARG A 559 -9.55 21.39 15.26
CA ARG A 559 -10.21 20.47 14.32
C ARG A 559 -9.24 19.99 13.24
N ASN A 560 -8.50 20.91 12.64
CA ASN A 560 -7.48 20.56 11.63
C ASN A 560 -6.42 19.62 12.20
N LEU A 561 -5.90 19.89 13.41
CA LEU A 561 -4.88 19.06 14.05
C LEU A 561 -5.42 17.67 14.47
N SER A 562 -6.70 17.54 14.79
CA SER A 562 -7.32 16.27 15.20
C SER A 562 -7.23 15.17 14.13
N HIS A 563 -7.12 15.54 12.84
CA HIS A 563 -6.92 14.58 11.76
C HIS A 563 -5.52 13.92 11.77
N TYR A 564 -4.59 14.44 12.58
CA TYR A 564 -3.18 14.03 12.59
C TYR A 564 -2.71 13.50 13.95
N LEU A 565 -3.62 12.92 14.76
CA LEU A 565 -3.29 12.35 16.07
C LEU A 565 -2.25 11.22 16.05
N GLN A 566 -1.93 10.65 14.89
CA GLN A 566 -0.82 9.71 14.77
C GLN A 566 0.55 10.39 14.95
N ASN A 567 0.62 11.71 14.86
CA ASN A 567 1.82 12.50 15.14
C ASN A 567 1.98 12.76 16.64
N GLU A 568 3.12 12.38 17.21
CA GLU A 568 3.40 12.53 18.65
C GLU A 568 3.35 13.99 19.14
N ARG A 569 3.81 14.96 18.32
CA ARG A 569 3.74 16.38 18.69
C ARG A 569 2.30 16.88 18.75
N VAL A 570 1.44 16.39 17.85
CA VAL A 570 0.00 16.69 17.88
C VAL A 570 -0.62 16.11 19.15
N GLN A 571 -0.30 14.86 19.52
CA GLN A 571 -0.77 14.27 20.79
C GLN A 571 -0.36 15.11 22.00
N LYS A 572 0.92 15.49 22.09
CA LYS A 572 1.44 16.35 23.17
C LYS A 572 0.73 17.70 23.21
N PHE A 573 0.43 18.27 22.04
CA PHE A 573 -0.31 19.52 21.94
C PHE A 573 -1.75 19.36 22.47
N PHE A 574 -2.47 18.30 22.10
CA PHE A 574 -3.81 18.03 22.63
C PHE A 574 -3.80 17.79 24.15
N VAL A 575 -2.79 17.10 24.69
CA VAL A 575 -2.61 16.95 26.14
C VAL A 575 -2.45 18.32 26.80
N TRP A 576 -1.60 19.17 26.24
CA TRP A 576 -1.41 20.52 26.76
C TRP A 576 -2.73 21.33 26.73
N VAL A 577 -3.45 21.31 25.61
CA VAL A 577 -4.76 21.99 25.48
C VAL A 577 -5.77 21.48 26.50
N SER A 578 -5.88 20.15 26.69
CA SER A 578 -6.81 19.57 27.67
C SER A 578 -6.52 20.01 29.12
N ALA A 579 -5.27 20.34 29.45
CA ALA A 579 -4.86 20.72 30.79
C ALA A 579 -4.84 22.24 31.02
N HIS A 580 -4.64 23.05 29.98
CA HIS A 580 -4.35 24.49 30.13
C HIS A 580 -5.36 25.41 29.44
N GLU A 581 -6.28 24.87 28.62
CA GLU A 581 -7.26 25.71 27.95
C GLU A 581 -8.34 26.21 28.93
N SER A 582 -8.46 27.54 28.99
CA SER A 582 -9.43 28.25 29.83
C SER A 582 -10.88 28.12 29.36
N LYS A 583 -11.09 27.91 28.05
CA LYS A 583 -12.41 27.79 27.44
C LYS A 583 -12.93 26.34 27.55
N PRO A 584 -14.01 26.09 28.33
CA PRO A 584 -14.47 24.73 28.60
C PRO A 584 -14.78 23.90 27.34
N GLU A 585 -15.30 24.53 26.29
CA GLU A 585 -15.65 23.83 25.04
C GLU A 585 -14.42 23.31 24.29
N LEU A 586 -13.36 24.13 24.20
CA LEU A 586 -12.10 23.76 23.55
C LEU A 586 -11.35 22.70 24.37
N GLN A 587 -11.35 22.85 25.70
CA GLN A 587 -10.79 21.86 26.63
C GLN A 587 -11.50 20.50 26.51
N LYS A 588 -12.84 20.51 26.48
CA LYS A 588 -13.68 19.31 26.32
C LYS A 588 -13.45 18.64 24.96
N PHE A 589 -13.35 19.43 23.88
CA PHE A 589 -13.02 18.90 22.56
C PHE A 589 -11.66 18.19 22.57
N ALA A 590 -10.62 18.81 23.14
CA ALA A 590 -9.29 18.19 23.21
C ALA A 590 -9.28 16.91 24.03
N THR A 591 -9.99 16.89 25.16
CA THR A 591 -10.14 15.71 26.02
C THR A 591 -10.81 14.57 25.27
N HIS A 592 -11.94 14.84 24.62
CA HIS A 592 -12.70 13.85 23.85
C HIS A 592 -11.85 13.22 22.73
N VAL A 593 -11.10 14.04 22.00
CA VAL A 593 -10.22 13.57 20.92
C VAL A 593 -9.10 12.65 21.45
N LEU A 594 -8.56 12.91 22.64
CA LEU A 594 -7.58 12.04 23.29
C LEU A 594 -8.20 10.71 23.75
N GLU A 595 -9.44 10.73 24.26
CA GLU A 595 -10.17 9.53 24.65
C GLU A 595 -10.44 8.61 23.46
N GLU A 596 -10.89 9.16 22.33
CA GLU A 596 -11.08 8.40 21.09
C GLU A 596 -9.76 7.74 20.61
N LEU A 597 -8.65 8.46 20.73
CA LEU A 597 -7.32 7.90 20.40
C LEU A 597 -6.96 6.73 21.33
N ILE A 598 -7.21 6.85 22.64
CA ILE A 598 -6.98 5.77 23.61
C ILE A 598 -7.86 4.55 23.29
N LEU A 599 -9.14 4.78 23.01
CA LEU A 599 -10.08 3.72 22.64
C LEU A 599 -9.68 3.01 21.35
N SER A 600 -9.18 3.75 20.35
CA SER A 600 -8.70 3.16 19.08
C SER A 600 -7.44 2.30 19.21
N ARG A 601 -6.69 2.44 20.31
CA ARG A 601 -5.48 1.67 20.62
C ARG A 601 -5.76 0.42 21.45
N LYS A 602 -6.88 0.38 22.17
CA LYS A 602 -7.37 -0.82 22.87
C LYS A 602 -7.98 -1.78 21.85
#